data_AF-A0A917HQE3-F1
#
_entry.id   AF-A0A917HQE3-F1
#
_cell.length_a   1.000
_cell.length_b   1.000
_cell.length_c   1.000
_cell.angle_alpha   90.00
_cell.angle_beta   90.00
_cell.angle_gamma   90.00
#
_symmetry.space_group_name_H-M   'P 1'
#
loop_
_entity.id
_entity.type
_entity.pdbx_description
1 polymer ?
#
loop_
_entity_poly.entity_id
_entity_poly.type
_entity_poly.pdbx_seq_one_letter_code
_entity_poly.pdbx_strand_id
1 'polypeptide(L)'
;MHAYGPYLYRTVYAVVRSPHDAEDVTQEVLLLIYRSLPECRMDGFKTWMTRIAVNRAIDWKRSKARKPEQPMEDMDWQEEDLLASNTGIAAEEAAIAREGRRQVREQVQQLPDNYREVVTAYYMENKSYEEIATDTGLERKSVESRLYRARNWIKRNWRKEDFE
;
A
#
# COMPACT_ATOMS: atom_id res chain seq x y z
N MET A 1 9.91 16.38 9.82
CA MET A 1 8.76 15.47 9.60
C MET A 1 7.47 16.22 9.24
N HIS A 2 7.24 17.44 9.76
CA HIS A 2 6.08 18.30 9.43
C HIS A 2 5.82 18.48 7.91
N ALA A 3 6.87 18.54 7.09
CA ALA A 3 6.73 18.70 5.63
C ALA A 3 5.98 17.54 4.93
N TYR A 4 6.00 16.33 5.49
CA TYR A 4 5.35 15.15 4.89
C TYR A 4 3.96 14.86 5.45
N GLY A 5 3.55 15.52 6.55
CA GLY A 5 2.26 15.30 7.20
C GLY A 5 1.06 15.44 6.24
N PRO A 6 0.91 16.55 5.51
CA PRO A 6 -0.18 16.72 4.55
C PRO A 6 -0.18 15.72 3.40
N TYR A 7 1.01 15.26 2.98
CA TYR A 7 1.14 14.23 1.94
C TYR A 7 0.68 12.86 2.43
N LEU A 8 1.10 12.48 3.64
CA LEU A 8 0.72 11.21 4.26
C LEU A 8 -0.78 11.20 4.60
N TYR A 9 -1.31 12.32 5.09
CA TYR A 9 -2.75 12.50 5.33
C TYR A 9 -3.57 12.24 4.06
N ARG A 10 -3.24 12.88 2.94
CA ARG A 10 -3.93 12.63 1.66
C ARG A 10 -3.83 11.17 1.22
N THR A 11 -2.68 10.54 1.43
CA THR A 11 -2.46 9.12 1.09
C THR A 11 -3.33 8.19 1.93
N VAL A 12 -3.41 8.46 3.25
CA VAL A 12 -4.25 7.71 4.19
C VAL A 12 -5.73 7.94 3.90
N TYR A 13 -6.14 9.18 3.71
CA TYR A 13 -7.52 9.58 3.43
C TYR A 13 -8.06 8.91 2.16
N ALA A 14 -7.24 8.78 1.11
CA ALA A 14 -7.64 8.08 -0.12
C ALA A 14 -8.09 6.62 0.10
N VAL A 15 -7.59 5.97 1.17
CA VAL A 15 -7.93 4.59 1.54
C VAL A 15 -9.08 4.54 2.54
N VAL A 16 -8.97 5.34 3.61
CA VAL A 16 -9.85 5.33 4.78
C VAL A 16 -11.18 6.04 4.52
N ARG A 17 -11.15 7.14 3.75
CA ARG A 17 -12.32 7.98 3.40
C ARG A 17 -13.14 8.48 4.59
N SER A 18 -12.46 8.82 5.67
CA SER A 18 -13.03 9.44 6.86
C SER A 18 -12.00 10.44 7.41
N PRO A 19 -12.34 11.74 7.59
CA PRO A 19 -11.38 12.75 8.03
C PRO A 19 -10.78 12.47 9.40
N HIS A 20 -11.62 12.11 10.38
CA HIS A 20 -11.20 11.80 11.76
C HIS A 20 -10.27 10.59 11.78
N ASP A 21 -10.71 9.49 11.16
CA ASP A 21 -9.92 8.26 11.10
C ASP A 21 -8.61 8.46 10.31
N ALA A 22 -8.63 9.29 9.27
CA ALA A 22 -7.42 9.60 8.50
C ALA A 22 -6.41 10.41 9.32
N GLU A 23 -6.87 11.29 10.21
CA GLU A 23 -5.99 12.03 11.12
C GLU A 23 -5.29 11.09 12.09
N ASP A 24 -6.06 10.24 12.78
CA ASP A 24 -5.54 9.25 13.73
C ASP A 24 -4.52 8.31 13.06
N VAL A 25 -4.90 7.74 11.92
CA VAL A 25 -4.03 6.83 11.16
C VAL A 25 -2.77 7.54 10.67
N THR A 26 -2.85 8.81 10.27
CA THR A 26 -1.68 9.58 9.84
C THR A 26 -0.70 9.81 10.99
N GLN A 27 -1.20 10.09 12.19
CA GLN A 27 -0.36 10.22 13.38
C GLN A 27 0.38 8.91 13.68
N GLU A 28 -0.30 7.77 13.62
CA GLU A 28 0.35 6.47 13.78
C GLU A 28 1.44 6.22 12.74
N VAL A 29 1.17 6.54 11.47
CA VAL A 29 2.13 6.42 10.37
C VAL A 29 3.38 7.26 10.61
N LEU A 30 3.22 8.50 11.05
CA LEU A 30 4.35 9.39 11.39
C LEU A 30 5.20 8.80 12.52
N LEU A 31 4.56 8.23 13.55
CA LEU A 31 5.28 7.57 14.65
C LEU A 31 6.04 6.32 14.19
N LEU A 32 5.47 5.51 13.30
CA LEU A 32 6.16 4.36 12.71
C LEU A 32 7.37 4.81 11.89
N ILE A 33 7.20 5.82 11.04
CA ILE A 33 8.29 6.40 10.26
C ILE A 33 9.40 6.88 11.18
N TYR A 34 9.07 7.58 12.26
CA TYR A 34 10.05 8.03 13.26
C TYR A 34 10.82 6.88 13.90
N ARG A 35 10.13 5.82 14.28
CA ARG A 35 10.75 4.65 14.92
C ARG A 35 11.61 3.83 13.96
N SER A 36 11.23 3.76 12.69
CA SER A 36 11.92 2.96 11.67
C SER A 36 12.94 3.76 10.85
N LEU A 37 13.07 5.06 11.11
CA LEU A 37 14.03 5.96 10.45
C LEU A 37 15.50 5.49 10.52
N PRO A 38 16.00 4.95 11.66
CA PRO A 38 17.38 4.45 11.74
C PRO A 38 17.70 3.29 10.78
N GLU A 39 16.68 2.55 10.33
CA GLU A 39 16.81 1.41 9.42
C GLU A 39 16.50 1.78 7.96
N CYS A 40 16.05 3.02 7.72
CA CYS A 40 15.69 3.47 6.39
C CYS A 40 16.94 3.76 5.56
N ARG A 41 17.03 3.12 4.38
CA ARG A 41 17.96 3.59 3.36
C ARG A 41 17.35 4.82 2.68
N MET A 42 18.13 5.89 2.58
CA MET A 42 17.64 7.22 2.19
C MET A 42 17.29 7.33 0.70
N ASP A 43 17.74 6.37 -0.12
CA ASP A 43 17.35 6.20 -1.50
C ASP A 43 15.87 5.79 -1.61
N GLY A 44 15.00 6.77 -1.92
CA GLY A 44 13.56 6.54 -2.06
C GLY A 44 12.75 6.73 -0.78
N PHE A 45 13.17 7.63 0.12
CA PHE A 45 12.48 7.94 1.38
C PHE A 45 10.96 8.21 1.21
N LYS A 46 10.56 8.97 0.18
CA LYS A 46 9.14 9.26 -0.11
C LYS A 46 8.37 7.98 -0.45
N THR A 47 8.93 7.09 -1.27
CA THR A 47 8.32 5.81 -1.63
C THR A 47 8.20 4.89 -0.41
N TRP A 48 9.22 4.86 0.44
CA TRP A 48 9.22 4.07 1.67
C TRP A 48 8.13 4.53 2.65
N MET A 49 8.03 5.84 2.95
CA MET A 49 6.98 6.36 3.84
C MET A 49 5.57 6.17 3.26
N THR A 50 5.42 6.29 1.94
CA THR A 50 4.13 6.08 1.26
C THR A 50 3.66 4.64 1.44
N ARG A 51 4.59 3.68 1.38
CA ARG A 51 4.28 2.27 1.62
C ARG A 51 3.85 2.01 3.06
N ILE A 52 4.51 2.63 4.04
CA ILE A 52 4.07 2.56 5.44
C ILE A 52 2.65 3.13 5.59
N ALA A 53 2.39 4.30 4.98
CA ALA A 53 1.09 4.96 5.04
C ALA A 53 -0.04 4.12 4.45
N VAL A 54 0.15 3.61 3.23
CA VAL A 54 -0.85 2.79 2.53
C VAL A 54 -1.10 1.50 3.28
N ASN A 55 -0.06 0.81 3.74
CA ASN A 55 -0.21 -0.44 4.48
C ASN A 55 -1.02 -0.22 5.77
N ARG A 56 -0.65 0.79 6.56
CA ARG A 56 -1.36 1.10 7.81
C ARG A 56 -2.82 1.51 7.56
N ALA A 57 -3.08 2.29 6.52
CA ALA A 57 -4.45 2.69 6.17
C ALA A 57 -5.32 1.49 5.74
N ILE A 58 -4.75 0.53 4.99
CA ILE A 58 -5.44 -0.71 4.62
C ILE A 58 -5.70 -1.58 5.85
N ASP A 59 -4.70 -1.75 6.72
CA ASP A 59 -4.82 -2.53 7.95
C ASP A 59 -5.92 -1.97 8.86
N TRP A 60 -5.96 -0.65 9.01
CA TRP A 60 -7.00 0.04 9.77
C TRP A 60 -8.39 -0.19 9.16
N LYS A 61 -8.53 -0.07 7.83
CA LYS A 61 -9.81 -0.31 7.15
C LYS A 61 -10.30 -1.74 7.34
N ARG A 62 -9.39 -2.72 7.32
CA ARG A 62 -9.70 -4.13 7.59
C ARG A 62 -10.06 -4.39 9.04
N SER A 63 -9.40 -3.73 9.99
CA SER A 63 -9.72 -3.89 11.41
C SER A 63 -11.12 -3.34 11.73
N LYS A 64 -11.50 -2.20 11.14
CA LYS A 64 -12.85 -1.63 11.24
C LYS A 64 -13.90 -2.53 10.55
N ALA A 65 -13.60 -3.11 9.38
CA ALA A 65 -14.53 -4.05 8.74
C ALA A 65 -14.80 -5.33 9.55
N ARG A 66 -13.85 -5.77 10.40
CA ARG A 66 -13.99 -6.94 11.29
C ARG A 66 -14.70 -6.62 12.61
N LYS A 67 -14.91 -5.34 12.93
CA LYS A 67 -15.66 -4.88 14.11
C LYS A 67 -16.90 -4.13 13.62
N PRO A 68 -18.10 -4.74 13.65
CA PRO A 68 -19.31 -4.01 13.29
C PRO A 68 -19.62 -3.00 14.41
N GLU A 69 -19.00 -1.84 14.36
CA GLU A 69 -19.43 -0.68 15.14
C GLU A 69 -20.53 0.03 14.35
N GLN A 70 -21.60 0.35 15.09
CA GLN A 70 -22.86 0.95 14.66
C GLN A 70 -22.67 2.25 13.86
N PRO A 71 -23.63 2.63 13.00
CA PRO A 71 -23.47 3.75 12.10
C PRO A 71 -23.43 5.06 12.90
N MET A 72 -22.32 5.79 12.81
CA MET A 72 -22.29 7.16 13.27
C MET A 72 -22.68 8.07 12.11
N GLU A 73 -23.67 8.92 12.42
CA GLU A 73 -24.47 9.74 11.53
C GLU A 73 -23.67 10.53 10.50
N ASP A 74 -24.31 10.69 9.34
CA ASP A 74 -23.98 11.66 8.30
C ASP A 74 -23.63 13.01 8.94
N MET A 75 -22.37 13.41 8.83
CA MET A 75 -21.97 14.78 9.09
C MET A 75 -21.50 15.39 7.77
N ASP A 76 -22.47 16.03 7.12
CA ASP A 76 -22.31 16.97 6.03
C ASP A 76 -21.29 18.05 6.43
N TRP A 77 -20.09 17.98 5.86
CA TRP A 77 -19.10 19.05 5.95
C TRP A 77 -18.49 19.26 4.57
N GLN A 78 -19.05 20.26 3.90
CA GLN A 78 -18.52 21.07 2.80
C GLN A 78 -17.00 20.90 2.59
N GLU A 79 -16.66 20.08 1.60
CA GLU A 79 -15.30 19.83 1.11
C GLU A 79 -15.06 20.70 -0.13
N GLU A 80 -14.59 21.93 0.05
CA GLU A 80 -14.14 22.75 -1.08
C GLU A 80 -13.09 23.78 -0.64
N ASP A 81 -11.83 23.35 -0.39
CA ASP A 81 -10.66 24.19 -0.72
C ASP A 81 -9.27 23.50 -0.68
N LEU A 82 -9.18 22.17 -0.82
CA LEU A 82 -7.86 21.48 -0.80
C LEU A 82 -7.44 20.83 -2.13
N LEU A 83 -8.24 20.99 -3.20
CA LEU A 83 -8.11 20.20 -4.44
C LEU A 83 -7.83 21.01 -5.71
N ALA A 84 -7.75 22.34 -5.66
CA ALA A 84 -7.76 23.16 -6.88
C ALA A 84 -6.44 23.28 -7.66
N SER A 85 -5.40 22.47 -7.36
CA SER A 85 -4.08 22.65 -8.00
C SER A 85 -3.42 21.35 -8.46
N ASN A 86 -4.12 20.44 -9.17
CA ASN A 86 -3.40 19.45 -10.01
C ASN A 86 -4.23 18.64 -11.05
N THR A 87 -5.45 19.05 -11.40
CA THR A 87 -6.40 18.15 -12.11
C THR A 87 -5.97 17.71 -13.51
N GLY A 88 -5.15 18.48 -14.23
CA GLY A 88 -4.64 18.11 -15.55
C GLY A 88 -3.50 17.08 -15.54
N ILE A 89 -2.52 17.27 -14.64
CA ILE A 89 -1.36 16.37 -14.48
C ILE A 89 -1.80 15.03 -13.88
N ALA A 90 -2.76 15.06 -12.97
CA ALA A 90 -3.26 13.87 -12.28
C ALA A 90 -3.95 12.85 -13.21
N ALA A 91 -4.58 13.29 -14.31
CA ALA A 91 -5.28 12.38 -15.22
C ALA A 91 -4.31 11.57 -16.11
N GLU A 92 -3.28 12.23 -16.62
CA GLU A 92 -2.23 11.59 -17.43
C GLU A 92 -1.34 10.70 -16.57
N GLU A 93 -0.91 11.17 -15.40
CA GLU A 93 -0.18 10.35 -14.42
C GLU A 93 -1.01 9.15 -13.94
N ALA A 94 -2.32 9.30 -13.78
CA ALA A 94 -3.21 8.19 -13.44
C ALA A 94 -3.36 7.17 -14.58
N ALA A 95 -3.37 7.62 -15.84
CA ALA A 95 -3.40 6.73 -17.00
C ALA A 95 -2.08 5.94 -17.13
N ILE A 96 -0.94 6.61 -17.00
CA ILE A 96 0.40 5.97 -17.01
C ILE A 96 0.54 4.98 -15.84
N ALA A 97 0.08 5.36 -14.64
CA ALA A 97 0.08 4.47 -13.48
C ALA A 97 -0.85 3.25 -13.65
N ARG A 98 -1.98 3.40 -14.35
CA ARG A 98 -2.86 2.26 -14.70
C ARG A 98 -2.19 1.32 -15.68
N GLU A 99 -1.53 1.85 -16.69
CA GLU A 99 -0.80 1.06 -17.69
C GLU A 99 0.35 0.27 -17.06
N GLY A 100 1.19 0.93 -16.26
CA GLY A 100 2.27 0.25 -15.53
C GLY A 100 1.74 -0.81 -14.56
N ARG A 101 0.59 -0.58 -13.92
CA ARG A 101 -0.07 -1.60 -13.08
C ARG A 101 -0.56 -2.81 -13.89
N ARG A 102 -1.01 -2.61 -15.13
CA ARG A 102 -1.41 -3.68 -16.03
C ARG A 102 -0.21 -4.53 -16.42
N GLN A 103 0.87 -3.91 -16.90
CA GLN A 103 2.11 -4.59 -17.26
C GLN A 103 2.67 -5.41 -16.10
N VAL A 104 2.74 -4.83 -14.89
CA VAL A 104 3.18 -5.57 -13.69
C VAL A 104 2.28 -6.76 -13.39
N ARG A 105 0.96 -6.64 -13.58
CA ARG A 105 0.02 -7.75 -13.38
C ARG A 105 0.25 -8.88 -14.38
N GLU A 106 0.45 -8.55 -15.65
CA GLU A 106 0.75 -9.52 -16.70
C GLU A 106 2.07 -10.26 -16.42
N GLN A 107 3.11 -9.53 -16.01
CA GLN A 107 4.39 -10.14 -15.65
C GLN A 107 4.25 -11.06 -14.43
N VAL A 108 3.49 -10.66 -13.40
CA VAL A 108 3.22 -11.53 -12.24
C VAL A 108 2.52 -12.82 -12.64
N GLN A 109 1.68 -12.83 -13.68
CA GLN A 109 1.08 -14.08 -14.18
C GLN A 109 2.11 -15.06 -14.76
N GLN A 110 3.29 -14.59 -15.17
CA GLN A 110 4.37 -15.47 -15.66
C GLN A 110 5.20 -16.09 -14.53
N LEU A 111 4.97 -15.68 -13.27
CA LEU A 111 5.64 -16.32 -12.13
C LEU A 111 5.20 -17.78 -11.99
N PRO A 112 6.10 -18.68 -11.57
CA PRO A 112 5.72 -20.00 -11.08
C PRO A 112 4.58 -19.93 -10.06
N ASP A 113 3.62 -20.84 -10.12
CA ASP A 113 2.35 -20.75 -9.36
C ASP A 113 2.57 -20.56 -7.85
N ASN A 114 3.55 -21.27 -7.29
CA ASN A 114 3.92 -21.18 -5.87
C ASN A 114 4.46 -19.81 -5.44
N TYR A 115 4.97 -19.01 -6.38
CA TYR A 115 5.42 -17.63 -6.15
C TYR A 115 4.33 -16.64 -6.49
N ARG A 116 3.59 -16.87 -7.58
CA ARG A 116 2.50 -16.02 -8.03
C ARG A 116 1.46 -15.82 -6.93
N GLU A 117 1.05 -16.90 -6.26
CA GLU A 117 0.07 -16.86 -5.18
C GLU A 117 0.50 -15.90 -4.06
N VAL A 118 1.69 -16.12 -3.47
CA VAL A 118 2.17 -15.29 -2.35
C VAL A 118 2.52 -13.86 -2.77
N VAL A 119 3.03 -13.65 -4.00
CA VAL A 119 3.34 -12.32 -4.54
C VAL A 119 2.08 -11.52 -4.79
N THR A 120 1.05 -12.14 -5.37
CA THR A 120 -0.26 -11.50 -5.62
C THR A 120 -0.90 -11.12 -4.30
N ALA A 121 -1.00 -12.08 -3.37
CA ALA A 121 -1.61 -11.85 -2.06
C ALA A 121 -0.89 -10.72 -1.29
N TYR A 122 0.44 -10.70 -1.31
CA TYR A 122 1.21 -9.68 -0.57
C TYR A 122 1.20 -8.30 -1.27
N TYR A 123 1.55 -8.22 -2.55
CA TYR A 123 1.79 -6.93 -3.22
C TYR A 123 0.57 -6.34 -3.91
N MET A 124 -0.39 -7.17 -4.35
CA MET A 124 -1.59 -6.69 -5.04
C MET A 124 -2.79 -6.64 -4.12
N GLU A 125 -2.94 -7.66 -3.27
CA GLU A 125 -4.04 -7.73 -2.31
C GLU A 125 -3.68 -7.11 -0.96
N ASN A 126 -2.42 -6.74 -0.73
CA ASN A 126 -1.93 -6.15 0.53
C ASN A 126 -2.20 -7.02 1.76
N LYS A 127 -2.19 -8.35 1.64
CA LYS A 127 -2.40 -9.27 2.78
C LYS A 127 -1.14 -9.36 3.65
N SER A 128 -1.33 -9.49 4.96
CA SER A 128 -0.24 -9.73 5.91
C SER A 128 0.33 -11.15 5.74
N TYR A 129 1.52 -11.42 6.28
CA TYR A 129 2.09 -12.77 6.22
C TYR A 129 1.22 -13.81 6.95
N GLU A 130 0.57 -13.40 8.03
CA GLU A 130 -0.37 -14.21 8.81
C GLU A 130 -1.66 -14.49 8.04
N GLU A 131 -2.19 -13.50 7.31
CA GLU A 131 -3.37 -13.67 6.46
C GLU A 131 -3.07 -14.62 5.30
N ILE A 132 -1.94 -14.43 4.62
CA ILE A 132 -1.49 -15.33 3.54
C ILE A 132 -1.30 -16.75 4.08
N ALA A 133 -0.68 -16.90 5.25
CA ALA A 133 -0.50 -18.20 5.91
C ALA A 133 -1.85 -18.90 6.16
N THR A 134 -2.84 -18.14 6.64
CA THR A 134 -4.19 -18.64 6.89
C THR A 134 -4.89 -19.07 5.59
N ASP A 135 -4.86 -18.21 4.56
CA ASP A 135 -5.52 -18.47 3.27
C ASP A 135 -4.90 -19.68 2.53
N THR A 136 -3.58 -19.84 2.63
CA THR A 136 -2.83 -20.88 1.90
C THR A 136 -2.60 -22.15 2.71
N GLY A 137 -2.98 -22.18 4.00
CA GLY A 137 -2.70 -23.29 4.92
C GLY A 137 -1.21 -23.50 5.22
N LEU A 138 -0.39 -22.46 5.04
CA LEU A 138 1.06 -22.50 5.26
C LEU A 138 1.45 -21.90 6.61
N GLU A 139 2.66 -22.23 7.09
CA GLU A 139 3.23 -21.47 8.20
C GLU A 139 3.67 -20.07 7.74
N ARG A 140 3.57 -19.08 8.63
CA ARG A 140 4.07 -17.70 8.40
C ARG A 140 5.53 -17.68 7.90
N LYS A 141 6.39 -18.54 8.46
CA LYS A 141 7.79 -18.68 8.03
C LYS A 141 7.92 -19.23 6.60
N SER A 142 7.02 -20.12 6.20
CA SER A 142 6.97 -20.63 4.82
C SER A 142 6.55 -19.52 3.84
N VAL A 143 5.58 -18.68 4.20
CA VAL A 143 5.19 -17.51 3.41
C VAL A 143 6.38 -16.56 3.23
N GLU A 144 7.08 -16.23 4.32
CA GLU A 144 8.26 -15.37 4.30
C GLU A 144 9.36 -15.94 3.37
N SER A 145 9.65 -17.23 3.50
CA SER A 145 10.65 -17.91 2.66
C SER A 145 10.24 -17.96 1.18
N ARG A 146 8.95 -18.22 0.89
CA ARG A 146 8.43 -18.21 -0.49
C ARG A 146 8.51 -16.81 -1.10
N LEU A 147 8.13 -15.76 -0.38
CA LEU A 147 8.27 -14.37 -0.84
C LEU A 147 9.72 -13.97 -1.07
N TYR A 148 10.64 -14.43 -0.23
CA TYR A 148 12.07 -14.22 -0.44
C TYR A 148 12.56 -14.90 -1.73
N ARG A 149 12.20 -16.17 -1.95
CA ARG A 149 12.56 -16.90 -3.18
C ARG A 149 11.91 -16.29 -4.42
N ALA A 150 10.65 -15.87 -4.33
CA ALA A 150 9.95 -15.17 -5.41
C ALA A 150 10.66 -13.87 -5.81
N ARG A 151 11.09 -13.05 -4.83
CA ARG A 151 11.89 -11.83 -5.09
C ARG A 151 13.20 -12.14 -5.82
N ASN A 152 13.89 -13.20 -5.42
CA ASN A 152 15.13 -13.62 -6.08
C ASN A 152 14.90 -14.16 -7.50
N TRP A 153 13.79 -14.87 -7.73
CA TRP A 153 13.39 -15.32 -9.05
C TRP A 153 13.11 -14.12 -9.96
N ILE A 154 12.29 -13.17 -9.49
CA ILE A 154 11.98 -11.92 -10.19
C ILE A 154 13.26 -11.19 -10.59
N LYS A 155 14.19 -11.00 -9.64
CA LYS A 155 15.46 -10.31 -9.89
C LYS A 155 16.33 -10.98 -10.97
N ARG A 156 16.22 -12.30 -11.13
CA ARG A 156 16.99 -13.07 -12.12
C ARG A 156 16.33 -13.09 -13.49
N ASN A 157 15.00 -13.05 -13.53
CA ASN A 157 14.21 -13.31 -14.73
C ASN A 157 13.63 -12.05 -15.38
N TRP A 158 13.43 -10.97 -14.62
CA TRP A 158 12.88 -9.72 -15.14
C TRP A 158 13.96 -8.68 -15.37
N ARG A 159 13.87 -7.97 -16.49
CA ARG A 159 14.69 -6.84 -16.90
C ARG A 159 13.84 -5.58 -16.93
N LYS A 160 14.51 -4.43 -16.92
CA LYS A 160 13.83 -3.13 -16.95
C LYS A 160 13.00 -2.93 -18.24
N GLU A 161 13.50 -3.51 -19.34
CA GLU A 161 12.90 -3.55 -20.67
C GLU A 161 11.55 -4.30 -20.71
N ASP A 162 11.29 -5.19 -19.75
CA ASP A 162 10.03 -5.97 -19.71
C ASP A 162 8.81 -5.13 -19.23
N PHE A 163 9.04 -3.86 -18.89
CA PHE A 163 8.05 -2.92 -18.32
C PHE A 163 8.00 -1.59 -19.10
N GLU A 164 8.57 -1.53 -20.30
CA GLU A 164 8.50 -0.38 -21.21
C GLU A 164 7.45 -0.59 -22.30
#